data_AF-A0A2R8A2S0-F1
#
_entry.id   AF-A0A2R8A2S0-F1
#
_cell.length_a   1.000
_cell.length_b   1.000
_cell.length_c   1.000
_cell.angle_alpha   90.00
_cell.angle_beta   90.00
_cell.angle_gamma   90.00
#
_symmetry.space_group_name_H-M   'P 1'
#
loop_
_entity.id
_entity.type
_entity.pdbx_description
1 polymer ?
#
loop_
_entity_poly.entity_id
_entity_poly.type
_entity_poly.pdbx_seq_one_letter_code
_entity_poly.pdbx_strand_id
1 'polypeptide(L)' 'MYHYDQSKWIEYLYWGYLGASFLTAFASVIYLIKLYLFSLEVTTIGDIFLILVLLLATFYFRFNAFHYQELLAKEGVEE' A
#
# COMPACT_ATOMS: atom_id res chain seq x y z
N MET A 1 13.86 -15.63 -23.36
CA MET A 1 14.43 -14.31 -23.02
C MET A 1 13.35 -13.30 -22.63
N TYR A 2 12.15 -13.33 -23.23
CA TYR A 2 11.02 -12.44 -22.84
C TYR A 2 10.41 -12.72 -21.46
N HIS A 3 10.27 -13.99 -21.05
CA HIS A 3 9.71 -14.35 -19.73
C HIS A 3 10.54 -13.85 -18.54
N TYR A 4 11.87 -13.84 -18.67
CA TYR A 4 12.78 -13.36 -17.64
C TYR A 4 12.71 -11.84 -17.39
N ASP A 5 12.33 -11.07 -18.40
CA ASP A 5 12.17 -9.61 -18.26
C ASP A 5 10.81 -9.30 -17.59
N GLN A 6 9.75 -10.03 -17.97
CA GLN A 6 8.42 -9.87 -17.37
C GLN A 6 8.41 -10.21 -15.87
N SER A 7 9.02 -11.32 -15.45
CA SER A 7 9.05 -11.70 -14.03
C SER A 7 9.72 -10.65 -13.14
N LYS A 8 10.80 -10.02 -13.63
CA LYS A 8 11.46 -8.91 -12.92
C LYS A 8 10.58 -7.67 -12.76
N TRP A 9 9.81 -7.33 -13.79
CA TRP A 9 8.87 -6.21 -13.71
C TRP A 9 7.74 -6.50 -12.72
N ILE A 10 7.20 -7.71 -12.73
CA ILE A 10 6.16 -8.12 -11.79
C ILE A 10 6.71 -8.13 -10.35
N GLU A 11 7.93 -8.60 -10.14
CA GLU A 11 8.60 -8.56 -8.83
C GLU A 11 8.83 -7.12 -8.35
N TYR A 12 9.30 -6.23 -9.24
CA TYR A 12 9.45 -4.82 -8.92
C TYR A 12 8.11 -4.17 -8.52
N LEU A 13 7.04 -4.48 -9.24
CA LEU A 13 5.69 -3.99 -8.92
C LEU A 13 5.22 -4.55 -7.57
N TYR A 14 5.41 -5.84 -7.31
CA TYR A 14 5.09 -6.46 -6.02
C TYR A 14 5.73 -5.70 -4.86
N TRP A 15 7.06 -5.52 -4.90
CA TRP A 15 7.78 -4.83 -3.83
C TRP A 15 7.41 -3.36 -3.74
N GLY A 16 7.18 -2.69 -4.87
CA GLY A 16 6.74 -1.30 -4.93
C GLY A 16 5.38 -1.10 -4.23
N TYR A 17 4.39 -1.91 -4.58
CA TYR A 17 3.06 -1.86 -3.96
C TYR A 17 3.10 -2.28 -2.48
N LEU A 18 3.90 -3.27 -2.13
CA LEU A 18 4.08 -3.70 -0.75
C LEU A 18 4.70 -2.60 0.12
N GLY A 19 5.76 -1.96 -0.37
CA GLY A 19 6.41 -0.83 0.30
C GLY A 19 5.49 0.37 0.45
N ALA A 20 4.76 0.73 -0.61
CA ALA A 20 3.77 1.80 -0.58
C ALA A 20 2.68 1.54 0.48
N SER A 21 2.19 0.29 0.57
CA SER A 21 1.23 -0.12 1.59
C SER A 21 1.75 0.10 3.02
N PHE A 22 3.01 -0.24 3.30
CA PHE A 22 3.58 -0.02 4.64
C PHE A 22 3.75 1.46 4.96
N LEU A 23 4.22 2.26 4.00
CA LEU A 23 4.39 3.70 4.17
C LEU A 23 3.05 4.41 4.43
N THR A 24 2.00 4.09 3.66
CA THR A 24 0.68 4.68 3.89
C THR A 24 0.06 4.20 5.20
N ALA A 25 0.26 2.95 5.60
CA ALA A 25 -0.22 2.45 6.89
C ALA A 25 0.46 3.20 8.04
N PHE A 26 1.79 3.35 7.97
CA PHE A 26 2.57 4.06 8.96
C PHE A 26 2.15 5.53 9.07
N ALA A 27 1.99 6.22 7.94
CA ALA A 27 1.46 7.57 7.90
C ALA A 27 0.05 7.64 8.52
N SER A 28 -0.85 6.71 8.17
CA SER A 28 -2.20 6.64 8.76
C SER A 28 -2.15 6.55 10.29
N VAL A 29 -1.27 5.72 10.84
CA VAL A 29 -1.10 5.56 12.29
C VAL A 29 -0.63 6.86 12.94
N ILE A 30 0.33 7.57 12.33
CA ILE A 30 0.77 8.89 12.85
C ILE A 30 -0.40 9.88 12.91
N TYR A 31 -1.21 9.96 11.86
CA TYR A 31 -2.37 10.86 11.84
C TYR A 31 -3.47 10.43 12.81
N LEU A 32 -3.68 9.12 13.04
CA LEU A 32 -4.58 8.62 14.07
C LEU A 32 -4.09 8.96 15.49
N ILE A 33 -2.79 8.86 15.75
CA ILE A 33 -2.19 9.27 17.03
C ILE A 33 -2.36 10.78 17.22
N LYS A 34 -2.12 11.58 16.17
CA LYS A 34 -2.37 13.03 16.18
C LYS A 34 -3.86 13.30 16.51
N LEU A 35 -4.79 12.62 15.85
CA LEU A 35 -6.23 12.76 16.09
C LEU A 35 -6.61 12.42 17.54
N TYR A 36 -5.95 11.44 18.16
CA TYR A 36 -6.18 11.06 19.55
C TYR A 36 -5.63 12.07 20.56
N LEU A 37 -4.44 12.64 20.29
CA LEU A 37 -3.75 13.52 21.22
C LEU A 37 -4.25 14.98 21.18
N PHE A 38 -4.72 15.47 20.03
CA PHE A 38 -5.21 16.83 19.86
C PHE A 38 -6.74 16.89 19.97
N SER A 39 -7.28 17.97 20.56
CA SER A 39 -8.73 18.15 20.69
C SER A 39 -9.40 18.30 19.31
N LEU A 40 -10.72 18.07 19.26
CA LEU A 40 -11.55 18.32 18.07
C LEU A 40 -11.47 19.77 17.58
N GLU A 41 -11.04 20.72 18.42
CA GLU A 41 -10.87 22.13 18.02
C GLU A 41 -9.68 22.33 17.06
N VAL A 42 -8.67 21.46 17.13
CA VAL A 42 -7.49 21.49 16.27
C VAL A 42 -7.65 20.58 15.05
N THR A 43 -8.50 19.55 15.17
CA THR A 43 -8.73 18.57 14.11
C THR A 43 -9.74 19.09 13.10
N THR A 44 -9.33 19.18 11.83
CA THR A 44 -10.22 19.59 10.74
C THR A 44 -10.89 18.40 10.07
N ILE A 45 -12.00 18.65 9.36
CA ILE A 45 -12.62 17.66 8.44
C ILE A 45 -11.58 17.14 7.42
N GLY A 46 -10.62 18.00 7.02
CA GLY A 46 -9.53 17.64 6.14
C GLY A 46 -8.58 16.58 6.73
N ASP A 47 -8.30 16.64 8.03
CA ASP A 47 -7.48 15.61 8.71
C ASP A 47 -8.20 14.25 8.70
N ILE A 48 -9.50 14.23 8.98
CA ILE A 48 -10.31 13.01 8.97
C ILE A 48 -10.37 12.42 7.56
N PHE A 49 -10.62 13.26 6.56
CA PHE A 49 -10.64 12.84 5.15
C PHE A 49 -9.28 12.28 4.71
N LEU A 50 -8.19 12.94 5.10
CA LEU A 50 -6.83 12.47 4.81
C LEU A 50 -6.55 11.10 5.42
N ILE A 51 -6.93 10.88 6.69
CA ILE A 51 -6.81 9.57 7.33
C ILE A 51 -7.57 8.52 6.54
N LEU A 52 -8.80 8.82 6.13
CA LEU A 52 -9.62 7.89 5.35
C LEU A 52 -8.96 7.54 4.02
N VAL A 53 -8.42 8.54 3.31
CA VAL A 53 -7.68 8.34 2.05
C VAL A 53 -6.41 7.50 2.26
N LEU A 54 -5.64 7.75 3.33
CA LEU A 54 -4.43 6.99 3.62
C LEU A 54 -4.73 5.52 3.98
N LEU A 55 -5.83 5.28 4.70
CA LEU A 55 -6.31 3.93 4.99
C LEU A 55 -6.75 3.23 3.70
N LEU A 56 -7.55 3.87 2.86
CA LEU A 56 -7.98 3.31 1.57
C LEU A 56 -6.78 3.03 0.64
N ALA A 57 -5.81 3.95 0.57
CA ALA A 57 -4.59 3.78 -0.19
C ALA A 57 -3.78 2.58 0.31
N THR A 58 -3.71 2.37 1.63
CA THR A 58 -3.06 1.21 2.23
C THR A 58 -3.69 -0.10 1.73
N PHE A 59 -5.02 -0.20 1.78
CA PHE A 59 -5.72 -1.39 1.28
C PHE A 59 -5.55 -1.58 -0.23
N TYR A 60 -5.62 -0.50 -1.00
CA TYR A 60 -5.40 -0.52 -2.44
C TYR A 60 -4.00 -1.05 -2.79
N PHE A 61 -2.96 -0.52 -2.16
CA PHE A 61 -1.59 -0.97 -2.39
C PHE A 61 -1.38 -2.42 -1.94
N ARG A 62 -1.94 -2.80 -0.80
CA ARG A 62 -1.87 -4.19 -0.31
C ARG A 62 -2.54 -5.18 -1.25
N PHE A 63 -3.72 -4.82 -1.78
CA PHE A 63 -4.45 -5.62 -2.76
C PHE A 63 -3.63 -5.83 -4.03
N ASN A 64 -3.05 -4.76 -4.57
CA ASN A 64 -2.20 -4.86 -5.76
C ASN A 64 -0.93 -5.67 -5.49
N ALA A 65 -0.29 -5.52 -4.33
CA ALA A 65 0.84 -6.36 -3.96
C ALA A 65 0.46 -7.85 -4.00
N PHE A 66 -0.66 -8.24 -3.40
CA PHE A 66 -1.11 -9.64 -3.47
C PHE A 66 -1.43 -10.09 -4.90
N HIS A 67 -2.01 -9.23 -5.73
CA HIS A 67 -2.23 -9.52 -7.14
C HIS A 67 -0.92 -9.84 -7.87
N TYR A 68 0.11 -8.99 -7.73
CA TYR A 68 1.40 -9.24 -8.37
C TYR A 68 2.15 -10.45 -7.78
N GLN A 69 1.98 -10.72 -6.49
CA GLN A 69 2.52 -11.93 -5.86
C GLN A 69 1.90 -13.20 -6.47
N GLU A 70 0.59 -13.19 -6.71
CA GLU A 70 -0.11 -14.31 -7.34
C GLU A 70 0.35 -14.50 -8.80
N LEU A 71 0.58 -13.41 -9.54
CA LEU A 71 1.13 -13.47 -10.89
C LEU A 71 2.54 -14.10 -10.91
N LEU A 72 3.43 -13.69 -10.00
CA LEU A 72 4.76 -14.31 -9.87
C LEU A 72 4.69 -15.80 -9.55
N ALA A 73 3.79 -16.19 -8.65
CA ALA A 73 3.61 -17.58 -8.26
C ALA A 73 3.12 -18.44 -9.43
N LYS A 74 2.27 -17.90 -10.31
CA LYS A 74 1.81 -18.60 -11.52
C LYS A 74 2.93 -18.74 -12.55
N GLU A 75 3.69 -17.68 -12.81
CA GLU A 75 4.83 -17.74 -13.74
C GLU A 75 5.90 -18.73 -13.25
N GLY A 76 6.20 -18.78 -11.95
CA GLY A 76 7.19 -19.70 -11.39
C GLY A 76 6.76 -21.18 -11.32
N VAL A 77 5.49 -21.49 -11.61
CA VAL A 77 4.98 -22.88 -11.73
C VAL A 77 4.97 -23.37 -13.18
N GLU A 78 5.02 -22.45 -14.15
CA GLU A 78 5.06 -22.74 -15.59
C GLU A 78 6.49 -22.87 -16.16
N GLU A 79 7.53 -22.55 -15.36
CA GLU A 79 8.96 -22.85 -15.64
C GLU A 79 9.38 -24.25 -15.18
#